data_AF-X1IRC1-F1
#
_entry.id   AF-X1IRC1-F1
#
_cell.length_a   1.000
_cell.length_b   1.000
_cell.length_c   1.000
_cell.angle_alpha   90.00
_cell.angle_beta   90.00
_cell.angle_gamma   90.00
#
_symmetry.space_group_name_H-M   'P 1'
#
loop_
_entity.id
_entity.type
_entity.pdbx_description
1 polymer ?
#
loop_
_entity_poly.entity_id
_entity_poly.type
_entity_poly.pdbx_seq_one_letter_code
_entity_poly.pdbx_strand_id
1 'polypeptide(L)'
;MNQKKKQKRVQPKKIEESLSYSVEVRDKEGRVLQRISAPSRSFVQQWNQIMNVQAAQANKTITDTGGTPRSIPKFDGNFLTNAAAGITTYGIRVGKGTTGVAIDDFALETPLEEGT
;
A
#
# COMPACT_ATOMS: atom_id res chain seq x y z
N MET A 1 -7.98 -40.28 -38.13
CA MET A 1 -6.91 -39.87 -37.21
C MET A 1 -7.13 -38.41 -36.83
N ASN A 2 -7.85 -38.12 -35.74
CA ASN A 2 -8.24 -36.75 -35.35
C ASN A 2 -7.25 -36.16 -34.34
N GLN A 3 -6.43 -35.20 -34.78
CA GLN A 3 -5.58 -34.43 -33.88
C GLN A 3 -6.39 -33.33 -33.17
N LYS A 4 -6.64 -33.52 -31.87
CA LYS A 4 -7.17 -32.48 -30.99
C LYS A 4 -6.09 -31.41 -30.79
N LYS A 5 -6.30 -30.20 -31.32
CA LYS A 5 -5.48 -29.01 -31.01
C LYS A 5 -5.62 -28.72 -29.50
N LYS A 6 -4.55 -28.94 -28.74
CA LYS A 6 -4.45 -28.51 -27.34
C LYS A 6 -4.37 -26.98 -27.31
N GLN A 7 -5.45 -26.32 -26.91
CA GLN A 7 -5.41 -24.89 -26.54
C GLN A 7 -4.50 -24.72 -25.32
N LYS A 8 -3.41 -23.97 -25.48
CA LYS A 8 -2.58 -23.52 -24.35
C LYS A 8 -3.44 -22.59 -23.49
N ARG A 9 -3.83 -23.06 -22.30
CA ARG A 9 -4.39 -22.21 -21.24
C ARG A 9 -3.35 -21.14 -20.90
N VAL A 10 -3.62 -19.90 -21.26
CA VAL A 10 -2.83 -18.75 -20.81
C VAL A 10 -3.09 -18.62 -19.31
N GLN A 11 -2.07 -18.87 -18.48
CA GLN A 11 -2.20 -18.62 -17.05
C GLN A 11 -2.38 -17.11 -16.83
N PRO A 12 -3.27 -16.69 -15.91
CA PRO A 12 -3.44 -15.27 -15.62
C PRO A 12 -2.09 -14.72 -15.15
N LYS A 13 -1.59 -13.71 -15.85
CA LYS A 13 -0.35 -13.02 -15.48
C LYS A 13 -0.57 -12.41 -14.10
N LYS A 14 0.25 -12.80 -13.12
CA LYS A 14 0.24 -12.21 -11.78
C LYS A 14 0.47 -10.70 -11.93
N ILE A 15 -0.53 -9.91 -11.57
CA ILE A 15 -0.41 -8.46 -11.53
C ILE A 15 0.30 -8.14 -10.21
N GLU A 16 1.50 -7.61 -10.29
CA GLU A 16 2.23 -7.12 -9.11
C GLU A 16 1.90 -5.64 -8.92
N GLU A 17 1.32 -5.32 -7.78
CA GLU A 17 1.01 -3.94 -7.39
C GLU A 17 2.34 -3.21 -7.13
N SER A 18 2.55 -2.06 -7.77
CA SER A 18 3.72 -1.21 -7.54
C SER A 18 3.32 0.25 -7.55
N LEU A 19 4.01 1.07 -6.76
CA LEU A 19 3.82 2.51 -6.71
C LEU A 19 5.11 3.20 -7.16
N SER A 20 4.97 4.20 -8.02
CA SER A 20 6.06 5.07 -8.45
C SER A 20 5.64 6.52 -8.31
N TYR A 21 6.62 7.40 -8.19
CA TYR A 21 6.39 8.84 -8.21
C TYR A 21 7.22 9.47 -9.32
N SER A 22 6.68 10.54 -9.91
CA SER A 22 7.37 11.39 -10.86
C SER A 22 7.37 12.82 -10.33
N VAL A 23 8.56 13.43 -10.24
CA VAL A 23 8.73 14.84 -9.89
C VAL A 23 9.27 15.57 -11.12
N GLU A 24 8.62 16.67 -11.47
CA GLU A 24 9.08 17.57 -12.51
C GLU A 24 9.31 18.96 -11.92
N VAL A 25 10.53 19.47 -12.06
CA VAL A 25 10.88 20.84 -11.64
C VAL A 25 10.85 21.71 -12.88
N ARG A 26 10.09 22.81 -12.84
CA ARG A 26 9.96 23.77 -13.94
C ARG A 26 10.45 25.15 -13.54
N ASP A 27 10.99 25.89 -14.49
CA ASP A 27 11.24 27.32 -14.33
C ASP A 27 9.92 28.13 -14.40
N LYS A 28 10.02 29.44 -14.18
CA LYS A 28 8.86 30.35 -14.20
C LYS A 28 8.23 30.49 -15.58
N GLU A 29 8.97 30.19 -16.66
CA GLU A 29 8.48 30.11 -18.03
C GLU A 29 7.87 28.73 -18.37
N GLY A 30 7.83 27.80 -17.41
CA GLY A 30 7.25 26.46 -17.56
C GLY A 30 8.15 25.43 -18.23
N ARG A 31 9.43 25.74 -18.48
CA ARG A 31 10.42 24.81 -19.06
C ARG A 31 10.89 23.84 -17.99
N VAL A 32 11.05 22.58 -18.36
CA VAL A 32 11.45 21.52 -17.44
C VAL A 32 12.96 21.60 -17.17
N LEU A 33 13.32 21.86 -15.92
CA LEU A 33 14.70 21.88 -15.44
C LEU A 33 15.18 20.49 -15.00
N GLN A 34 14.28 19.69 -14.41
CA GLN A 34 14.62 18.36 -13.90
C GLN A 34 13.42 17.42 -13.93
N ARG A 35 13.69 16.13 -14.16
CA ARG A 35 12.75 15.02 -13.96
C ARG A 35 13.36 13.95 -13.08
N ILE A 36 12.59 13.49 -12.11
CA ILE A 36 12.93 12.31 -11.30
C ILE A 36 11.76 11.36 -11.42
N SER A 37 12.03 10.09 -11.72
CA SER A 37 11.04 9.02 -11.62
C SER A 37 11.67 7.88 -10.84
N ALA A 38 10.98 7.42 -9.80
CA ALA A 38 11.47 6.34 -8.96
C ALA A 38 10.32 5.53 -8.36
N PRO A 39 10.58 4.27 -7.96
CA PRO A 39 9.66 3.53 -7.10
C PRO A 39 9.40 4.33 -5.83
N SER A 40 8.13 4.42 -5.45
CA SER A 40 7.74 5.07 -4.20
C SER A 40 8.21 4.22 -3.04
N ARG A 41 8.98 4.83 -2.15
CA ARG A 41 9.38 4.29 -0.85
C ARG A 41 8.63 4.96 0.29
N SER A 42 7.77 5.93 -0.02
CA SER A 42 7.06 6.76 0.97
C SER A 42 5.78 6.11 1.48
N PHE A 43 5.26 5.09 0.78
CA PHE A 43 4.05 4.37 1.15
C PHE A 43 4.27 2.88 0.99
N VAL A 44 4.03 2.11 2.06
CA VAL A 44 4.02 0.64 2.04
C VAL A 44 2.85 0.12 1.21
N GLN A 45 2.95 -1.13 0.76
CA GLN A 45 1.95 -1.82 -0.07
C GLN A 45 0.55 -1.77 0.57
N GLN A 46 0.46 -1.98 1.89
CA GLN A 46 -0.84 -2.05 2.59
C GLN A 46 -1.63 -0.74 2.47
N TRP A 47 -0.98 0.43 2.49
CA TRP A 47 -1.66 1.71 2.26
C TRP A 47 -2.37 1.74 0.90
N ASN A 48 -1.69 1.29 -0.15
CA ASN A 48 -2.24 1.24 -1.49
C ASN A 48 -3.38 0.21 -1.61
N GLN A 49 -3.28 -0.93 -0.90
CA GLN A 49 -4.33 -1.93 -0.86
C GLN A 49 -5.60 -1.38 -0.21
N ILE A 50 -5.48 -0.62 0.88
CA ILE A 50 -6.60 0.04 1.54
C ILE A 50 -7.24 1.10 0.62
N MET A 51 -6.42 1.94 -0.04
CA MET A 51 -6.91 2.88 -1.06
C MET A 51 -7.67 2.15 -2.17
N ASN A 52 -7.17 0.99 -2.61
CA ASN A 52 -7.81 0.22 -3.66
C ASN A 52 -9.13 -0.44 -3.22
N VAL A 53 -9.28 -0.88 -1.96
CA VAL A 53 -10.58 -1.34 -1.42
C VAL A 53 -11.66 -0.29 -1.66
N GLN A 54 -11.34 0.97 -1.36
CA GLN A 54 -12.27 2.09 -1.50
C GLN A 54 -12.49 2.48 -2.96
N ALA A 55 -11.42 2.55 -3.76
CA ALA A 55 -11.53 2.90 -5.18
C ALA A 55 -12.27 1.82 -5.99
N ALA A 56 -12.03 0.54 -5.70
CA ALA A 56 -12.64 -0.58 -6.41
C ALA A 56 -14.05 -0.92 -5.90
N GLN A 57 -14.48 -0.35 -4.76
CA GLN A 57 -15.74 -0.68 -4.10
C GLN A 57 -15.93 -2.20 -3.92
N ALA A 58 -14.87 -2.87 -3.45
CA ALA A 58 -14.81 -4.32 -3.28
C ALA A 58 -14.04 -4.69 -2.01
N ASN A 59 -14.53 -5.73 -1.31
CA ASN A 59 -13.83 -6.25 -0.13
C ASN A 59 -12.53 -6.94 -0.57
N LYS A 60 -11.45 -6.74 0.18
CA LYS A 60 -10.16 -7.38 -0.09
C LYS A 60 -9.54 -7.95 1.18
N THR A 61 -8.70 -8.96 1.01
CA THR A 61 -7.90 -9.51 2.10
C THR A 61 -6.57 -8.78 2.18
N ILE A 62 -6.28 -8.18 3.33
CA ILE A 62 -5.04 -7.43 3.61
C ILE A 62 -4.47 -7.93 4.93
N THR A 63 -3.14 -8.09 5.01
CA THR A 63 -2.44 -8.49 6.24
C THR A 63 -2.45 -7.35 7.26
N ASP A 64 -2.86 -7.61 8.49
CA ASP A 64 -2.80 -6.64 9.59
C ASP A 64 -1.38 -6.51 10.19
N THR A 65 -1.18 -5.56 11.11
CA THR A 65 0.12 -5.33 11.74
C THR A 65 0.62 -6.51 12.59
N GLY A 66 -0.24 -7.49 12.89
CA GLY A 66 0.12 -8.73 13.57
C GLY A 66 0.41 -9.89 12.61
N GLY A 67 0.44 -9.64 11.29
CA GLY A 67 0.67 -10.66 10.28
C GLY A 67 -0.56 -11.52 9.95
N THR A 68 -1.75 -11.15 10.43
CA THR A 68 -2.98 -11.91 10.19
C THR A 68 -3.73 -11.38 8.98
N PRO A 69 -4.09 -12.20 7.99
CA PRO A 69 -4.96 -11.77 6.89
C PRO A 69 -6.36 -11.39 7.39
N ARG A 70 -6.81 -10.18 7.06
CA ARG A 70 -8.13 -9.64 7.43
C ARG A 70 -8.93 -9.30 6.17
N SER A 71 -10.23 -9.62 6.19
CA SER A 71 -11.17 -9.14 5.17
C SER A 71 -11.54 -7.70 5.50
N ILE A 72 -11.14 -6.78 4.63
CA ILE A 72 -11.37 -5.34 4.77
C ILE A 72 -12.61 -4.96 3.95
N PRO A 73 -13.72 -4.51 4.59
CA PRO A 73 -14.92 -4.14 3.87
C PRO A 73 -14.77 -2.81 3.13
N LYS A 74 -15.46 -2.69 1.99
CA LYS A 74 -15.48 -1.48 1.15
C LYS A 74 -16.19 -0.26 1.74
N PHE A 75 -16.89 -0.41 2.86
CA PHE A 75 -17.69 0.63 3.49
C PHE A 75 -17.29 0.88 4.95
N ASP A 76 -16.21 0.26 5.41
CA ASP A 76 -15.74 0.38 6.78
C ASP A 76 -14.89 1.64 6.96
N GLY A 77 -14.65 2.01 8.22
CA GLY A 77 -13.79 3.11 8.66
C GLY A 77 -12.30 2.83 8.46
N ASN A 78 -11.89 2.40 7.26
CA ASN A 78 -10.51 2.00 6.96
C ASN A 78 -9.48 3.14 7.09
N PHE A 79 -9.94 4.39 7.17
CA PHE A 79 -9.12 5.59 7.39
C PHE A 79 -9.47 6.32 8.69
N LEU A 80 -10.06 5.61 9.68
CA LEU A 80 -10.33 6.19 10.98
C LEU A 80 -9.01 6.60 11.66
N THR A 81 -8.90 7.89 11.98
CA THR A 81 -7.75 8.51 12.65
C THR A 81 -8.07 9.00 14.06
N ASN A 82 -9.23 8.66 14.60
CA ASN A 82 -9.74 9.10 15.91
C ASN A 82 -9.38 8.13 17.05
N ALA A 83 -8.13 7.65 17.09
CA ALA A 83 -7.66 6.85 18.21
C ALA A 83 -7.71 7.68 19.51
N ALA A 84 -8.29 7.12 20.57
CA ALA A 84 -8.24 7.74 21.88
C ALA A 84 -6.83 7.64 22.47
N ALA A 85 -6.49 8.51 23.42
CA ALA A 85 -5.20 8.47 24.10
C ALA A 85 -4.93 7.07 24.71
N GLY A 86 -3.73 6.55 24.47
CA GLY A 86 -3.32 5.20 24.91
C GLY A 86 -3.81 4.06 24.03
N ILE A 87 -4.58 4.32 22.96
CA ILE A 87 -4.98 3.28 22.01
C ILE A 87 -3.94 3.18 20.89
N THR A 88 -3.25 2.05 20.83
CA THR A 88 -2.15 1.80 19.89
C THR A 88 -2.55 0.88 18.74
N THR A 89 -3.83 0.50 18.62
CA THR A 89 -4.30 -0.51 17.66
C THR A 89 -4.86 0.06 16.36
N TYR A 90 -5.15 1.36 16.28
CA TYR A 90 -5.63 2.04 15.07
C TYR A 90 -5.23 3.52 15.05
N GLY A 91 -5.61 4.23 13.99
CA GLY A 91 -5.33 5.65 13.82
C GLY A 91 -3.95 5.94 13.21
N ILE A 92 -3.44 7.16 13.46
CA ILE A 92 -2.09 7.53 13.05
C ILE A 92 -1.12 6.92 14.06
N ARG A 93 -0.28 5.99 13.60
CA ARG A 93 0.73 5.34 14.43
C ARG A 93 2.11 5.86 14.06
N VAL A 94 2.91 6.14 15.09
CA VAL A 94 4.30 6.56 14.94
C VAL A 94 5.20 5.45 15.50
N GLY A 95 6.34 5.20 14.87
CA GLY A 95 7.33 4.24 15.36
C GLY A 95 8.68 4.91 15.57
N LYS A 96 9.53 4.28 16.38
CA LYS A 96 10.91 4.74 16.69
C LYS A 96 11.99 3.79 16.17
N GLY A 97 11.61 2.84 15.33
CA GLY A 97 12.54 1.93 14.67
C GLY A 97 13.46 2.67 13.70
N THR A 98 14.67 2.16 13.54
CA THR A 98 15.67 2.71 12.60
C THR A 98 15.93 1.78 11.43
N THR A 99 15.27 0.62 11.39
CA THR A 99 15.36 -0.31 10.26
C THR A 99 14.75 0.32 9.02
N GLY A 100 15.44 0.19 7.88
CA GLY A 100 14.93 0.69 6.60
C GLY A 100 13.64 -0.03 6.21
N VAL A 101 12.66 0.73 5.72
CA VAL A 101 11.33 0.20 5.36
C VAL A 101 11.37 -0.46 3.98
N ALA A 102 10.85 -1.67 3.88
CA ALA A 102 10.54 -2.38 2.65
C ALA A 102 9.09 -2.14 2.22
N ILE A 103 8.79 -2.33 0.93
CA ILE A 103 7.45 -2.07 0.38
C ILE A 103 6.39 -3.02 0.96
N ASP A 104 6.78 -4.23 1.35
CA ASP A 104 5.93 -5.28 1.90
C ASP A 104 5.86 -5.30 3.43
N ASP A 105 6.54 -4.36 4.10
CA ASP A 105 6.44 -4.17 5.55
C ASP A 105 5.01 -3.78 5.94
N PHE A 106 4.45 -4.53 6.87
CA PHE A 106 3.06 -4.36 7.34
C PHE A 106 2.98 -3.90 8.80
N ALA A 107 4.10 -3.71 9.50
CA ALA A 107 4.15 -3.32 10.90
C ALA A 107 5.33 -2.38 11.19
N LEU A 108 5.16 -1.53 12.20
CA LEU A 108 6.27 -0.74 12.74
C LEU A 108 7.19 -1.66 13.55
N GLU A 109 8.51 -1.52 13.40
CA GLU A 109 9.52 -2.25 14.19
C GLU A 109 9.30 -2.04 15.69
N THR A 110 9.18 -0.78 16.11
CA THR A 110 8.86 -0.42 17.50
C THR A 110 7.81 0.68 17.48
N PRO A 111 6.53 0.33 17.70
CA PRO A 111 5.47 1.32 17.87
C PRO A 111 5.78 2.23 19.05
N LEU A 112 5.43 3.50 18.91
CA LEU A 112 5.43 4.49 19.98
C LEU A 112 4.04 4.46 20.63
N GLU A 113 3.97 4.16 21.92
CA GLU A 113 2.72 4.05 22.68
C GLU A 113 2.34 5.36 23.36
N GLU A 114 3.33 6.23 23.53
CA GLU A 114 3.27 7.51 24.21
C GLU A 114 2.68 8.65 23.34
N GLY A 115 2.18 8.33 22.14
CA GLY A 115 1.54 9.29 21.25
C GLY A 115 0.17 9.69 21.79
N THR A 116 0.13 10.77 22.58
CA THR A 116 -1.08 11.46 23.02
C THR A 116 -1.53 12.50 22.00
#